data_AF-A0A7G2DQT5-F1
#
_entry.id   AF-A0A7G2DQT5-F1
#
_cell.length_a   1.000
_cell.length_b   1.000
_cell.length_c   1.000
_cell.angle_alpha   90.00
_cell.angle_beta   90.00
_cell.angle_gamma   90.00
#
_symmetry.space_group_name_H-M   'P 1'
#
loop_
_entity.id
_entity.type
_entity.pdbx_description
1 polymer ?
#
loop_
_entity_poly.entity_id
_entity_poly.type
_entity_poly.pdbx_seq_one_letter_code
_entity_poly.pdbx_strand_id
1 'polypeptide(L)'
;MEESQELALTQLRKSVEKLSSSTEGYDKPTLMRFLVARSMDPVKAAKMFVDWQKWRASMVPPTGFIPESEVQDELEFRKVCLQGPTKSGHPLVLVITSKHFASKDPANFKKFVVYALDKTIASGNNGKEVGGEKLVAVIDLANITYKNLDARGLITGFQFLQSYYPERLAKCYILHMPGFFVTVWKFVCRFLEKATQEKIVIVTDGEEQRKFEEEIGADALPEEYGGRAKLTAIQDVLLPQAAPPPPKSLYLSVSHFFFLTAATMATFTHQTPQTHFLSRFPLRAKPRHFSARVKMSLQESAPSLAVVGVTGAVGQEFLSVLSDRDFPYSSIKMLASKRSAGKRVAFDGHEYTVEELTADSFNGVDIALFSAGGSISKEFGPLAAEKGTIVVDNSSAFRMVDGVPLVIPEVNPEAMKGIKVGMGKGALIANPNCSTIICLMAVTPLHHHAKVKRMVVSTYQAASGAGAAAMEELVQQTREVLEGKPPTCNIFGQQYAFNLFSHNAPILDNGYNEEEMKLVKETRKIWNDTEVKVTATCIRVPVMRAHAESVNLQFENPLDENTAREILKKAPGVYIIDDRASNTFPTPLDVSNKDDVAVGRIRRDVSQDGNFGLDIFVCGDQIRKGAALNAVQIAEMLL
;
A
#
# COMPACT_ATOMS: atom_id res chain seq x y z
N MET A 1 -21.02 5.50 27.93
CA MET A 1 -20.55 4.72 26.77
C MET A 1 -21.73 4.19 25.95
N GLU A 2 -22.74 3.60 26.59
CA GLU A 2 -23.96 3.10 25.92
C GLU A 2 -24.78 4.20 25.22
N GLU A 3 -24.99 5.36 25.85
CA GLU A 3 -25.72 6.48 25.22
C GLU A 3 -25.04 6.98 23.93
N SER A 4 -23.71 7.00 23.90
CA SER A 4 -22.93 7.39 22.71
C SER A 4 -23.05 6.35 21.58
N GLN A 5 -23.13 5.06 21.92
CA GLN A 5 -23.34 3.99 20.95
C GLN A 5 -24.77 4.01 20.38
N GLU A 6 -25.79 4.25 21.20
CA GLU A 6 -27.18 4.37 20.74
C GLU A 6 -27.38 5.59 19.83
N LEU A 7 -26.72 6.70 20.15
CA LEU A 7 -26.72 7.88 19.28
C LEU A 7 -26.07 7.57 17.92
N ALA A 8 -24.91 6.91 17.91
CA ALA A 8 -24.22 6.53 16.68
C ALA A 8 -25.05 5.55 15.82
N LEU A 9 -25.72 4.59 16.45
CA LEU A 9 -26.65 3.67 15.77
C LEU A 9 -27.84 4.40 15.17
N THR A 10 -28.42 5.34 15.90
CA THR A 10 -29.54 6.16 15.39
C THR A 10 -29.11 7.00 14.19
N GLN A 11 -27.91 7.59 14.25
CA GLN A 11 -27.35 8.37 13.14
C GLN A 11 -26.98 7.49 11.94
N LEU A 12 -26.50 6.27 12.17
CA LEU A 12 -26.22 5.28 11.13
C LEU A 12 -27.50 4.95 10.37
N ARG A 13 -28.57 4.59 11.08
CA ARG A 13 -29.87 4.23 10.47
C ARG A 13 -30.39 5.36 9.58
N LYS A 14 -30.42 6.59 10.10
CA LYS A 14 -30.80 7.78 9.31
C LYS A 14 -29.91 8.00 8.09
N SER A 15 -28.61 7.71 8.19
CA SER A 15 -27.68 7.87 7.07
C SER A 15 -27.87 6.79 6.01
N VAL A 16 -28.23 5.57 6.40
CA VAL A 16 -28.60 4.48 5.47
C VAL A 16 -29.88 4.82 4.71
N GLU A 17 -30.90 5.37 5.38
CA GLU A 17 -32.14 5.84 4.73
C GLU A 17 -31.87 6.93 3.69
N LYS A 18 -30.99 7.89 4.00
CA LYS A 18 -30.55 8.93 3.03
C LYS A 18 -29.87 8.37 1.79
N LEU A 19 -29.27 7.18 1.90
CA LEU A 19 -28.66 6.46 0.77
C LEU A 19 -29.66 5.56 0.03
N SER A 20 -30.97 5.73 0.26
CA SER A 20 -32.05 4.94 -0.33
C SER A 20 -31.92 3.43 -0.05
N SER A 21 -31.45 3.07 1.14
CA SER A 21 -31.41 1.69 1.62
C SER A 21 -32.07 1.57 3.01
N SER A 22 -32.18 0.34 3.53
CA SER A 22 -32.80 0.05 4.82
C SER A 22 -31.88 -0.77 5.73
N THR A 23 -32.00 -0.53 7.04
CA THR A 23 -31.40 -1.36 8.10
C THR A 23 -32.38 -2.40 8.66
N GLU A 24 -33.59 -2.48 8.11
CA GLU A 24 -34.62 -3.43 8.54
C GLU A 24 -34.13 -4.88 8.38
N GLY A 25 -34.34 -5.70 9.42
CA GLY A 25 -33.88 -7.09 9.45
C GLY A 25 -32.43 -7.26 9.93
N TYR A 26 -31.74 -6.19 10.33
CA TYR A 26 -30.39 -6.26 10.89
C TYR A 26 -30.34 -5.78 12.34
N ASP A 27 -29.86 -6.65 13.23
CA ASP A 27 -29.79 -6.37 14.65
C ASP A 27 -28.64 -5.41 15.02
N LYS A 28 -28.72 -4.88 16.26
CA LYS A 28 -27.72 -3.96 16.83
C LYS A 28 -26.26 -4.48 16.68
N PRO A 29 -25.93 -5.75 16.97
CA PRO A 29 -24.56 -6.23 16.84
C PRO A 29 -24.03 -6.13 15.40
N THR A 30 -24.87 -6.45 14.40
CA THR A 30 -24.51 -6.33 12.98
C THR A 30 -24.15 -4.90 12.62
N LEU A 31 -25.02 -3.94 12.97
CA LEU A 31 -24.81 -2.52 12.66
C LEU A 31 -23.57 -1.96 13.40
N MET A 32 -23.33 -2.40 14.64
CA MET A 32 -22.16 -1.98 15.41
C MET A 32 -20.84 -2.37 14.77
N ARG A 33 -20.74 -3.50 14.06
CA ARG A 33 -19.51 -3.88 13.33
C ARG A 33 -19.10 -2.81 12.32
N PHE A 34 -20.06 -2.28 11.56
CA PHE A 34 -19.79 -1.27 10.53
C PHE A 34 -19.39 0.06 11.16
N LEU A 35 -19.99 0.42 12.29
CA LEU A 35 -19.57 1.58 13.07
C LEU A 35 -18.15 1.42 13.59
N VAL A 36 -17.82 0.30 14.25
CA VAL A 36 -16.47 0.06 14.78
C VAL A 36 -15.43 0.07 13.65
N ALA A 37 -15.71 -0.60 12.53
CA ALA A 37 -14.83 -0.62 11.37
C ALA A 37 -14.58 0.77 10.75
N ARG A 38 -15.44 1.75 11.04
CA ARG A 38 -15.32 3.14 10.59
C ARG A 38 -15.15 4.12 11.76
N SER A 39 -14.52 3.67 12.85
CA SER A 39 -14.17 4.51 14.00
C SER A 39 -15.37 5.27 14.58
N MET A 40 -16.52 4.60 14.64
CA MET A 40 -17.81 5.13 15.09
C MET A 40 -18.37 6.29 14.25
N ASP A 41 -17.88 6.51 13.02
CA ASP A 41 -18.41 7.50 12.06
C ASP A 41 -19.68 6.95 11.37
N PRO A 42 -20.87 7.50 11.66
CA PRO A 42 -22.13 6.94 11.15
C PRO A 42 -22.33 7.12 9.64
N VAL A 43 -21.73 8.16 9.04
CA VAL A 43 -21.87 8.43 7.59
C VAL A 43 -21.00 7.45 6.80
N LYS A 44 -19.75 7.27 7.22
CA LYS A 44 -18.84 6.29 6.59
C LYS A 44 -19.33 4.86 6.80
N ALA A 45 -19.81 4.55 8.01
CA ALA A 45 -20.40 3.25 8.31
C ALA A 45 -21.65 2.98 7.48
N ALA A 46 -22.52 3.98 7.26
CA ALA A 46 -23.70 3.82 6.40
C ALA A 46 -23.32 3.52 4.96
N LYS A 47 -22.33 4.23 4.41
CA LYS A 47 -21.82 3.94 3.06
C LYS A 47 -21.29 2.51 2.95
N MET A 48 -20.43 2.10 3.89
CA MET A 48 -19.88 0.74 3.91
C MET A 48 -20.97 -0.33 4.05
N PHE A 49 -21.98 -0.08 4.88
CA PHE A 49 -23.12 -0.99 5.05
C PHE A 49 -23.94 -1.13 3.77
N VAL A 50 -24.24 -0.04 3.08
CA VAL A 50 -24.99 -0.08 1.80
C VAL A 50 -24.18 -0.75 0.69
N ASP A 51 -22.89 -0.46 0.61
CA ASP A 51 -21.98 -1.11 -0.36
C ASP A 51 -21.91 -2.64 -0.09
N TRP A 52 -21.84 -3.03 1.19
CA TRP A 52 -21.91 -4.43 1.62
C TRP A 52 -23.24 -5.09 1.26
N GLN A 53 -24.39 -4.44 1.48
CA GLN A 53 -25.71 -5.00 1.12
C GLN A 53 -25.80 -5.29 -0.39
N LYS A 54 -25.35 -4.33 -1.22
CA LYS A 54 -25.34 -4.48 -2.69
C LYS A 54 -24.42 -5.63 -3.13
N TRP A 55 -23.23 -5.71 -2.53
CA TRP A 55 -22.29 -6.80 -2.81
C TRP A 55 -22.83 -8.16 -2.35
N ARG A 56 -23.44 -8.22 -1.16
CA ARG A 56 -24.00 -9.46 -0.61
C ARG A 56 -25.13 -9.98 -1.50
N ALA A 57 -26.00 -9.10 -1.98
CA ALA A 57 -27.09 -9.45 -2.89
C ALA A 57 -26.62 -9.93 -4.28
N SER A 58 -25.44 -9.49 -4.75
CA SER A 58 -24.88 -9.95 -6.02
C SER A 58 -24.05 -11.24 -5.90
N MET A 59 -23.51 -11.51 -4.71
CA MET A 59 -22.62 -12.65 -4.46
C MET A 59 -23.34 -13.86 -3.87
N VAL A 60 -24.31 -13.64 -2.98
CA VAL A 60 -24.96 -14.69 -2.19
C VAL A 60 -26.41 -14.85 -2.64
N PRO A 61 -26.87 -16.08 -2.93
CA PRO A 61 -28.24 -16.31 -3.34
C PRO A 61 -29.26 -15.87 -2.26
N PRO A 62 -30.53 -15.68 -2.63
CA PRO A 62 -31.60 -15.29 -1.69
C PRO A 62 -31.81 -16.27 -0.53
N THR A 63 -31.31 -17.50 -0.63
CA THR A 63 -31.27 -18.50 0.44
C THR A 63 -30.37 -18.09 1.62
N GLY A 64 -29.54 -17.06 1.46
CA GLY A 64 -28.66 -16.50 2.50
C GLY A 64 -27.28 -17.14 2.59
N PHE A 65 -27.09 -18.29 1.95
CA PHE A 65 -25.83 -19.04 1.89
C PHE A 65 -25.57 -19.56 0.47
N ILE A 66 -24.30 -19.59 0.09
CA ILE A 66 -23.87 -20.22 -1.17
C ILE A 66 -23.98 -21.75 -0.99
N PRO A 67 -24.72 -22.48 -1.85
CA PRO A 67 -24.84 -23.93 -1.74
C PRO A 67 -23.54 -24.63 -2.13
N GLU A 68 -23.27 -25.80 -1.52
CA GLU A 68 -22.05 -26.59 -1.81
C GLU A 68 -21.91 -26.93 -3.31
N SER A 69 -23.04 -27.13 -4.01
CA SER A 69 -23.07 -27.40 -5.45
C SER A 69 -22.47 -26.27 -6.31
N GLU A 70 -22.43 -25.03 -5.81
CA GLU A 70 -21.81 -23.90 -6.53
C GLU A 70 -20.30 -23.79 -6.31
N VAL A 71 -19.72 -24.55 -5.38
CA VAL A 71 -18.30 -24.47 -5.00
C VAL A 71 -17.64 -25.86 -4.92
N GLN A 72 -18.25 -26.85 -5.57
CA GLN A 72 -17.86 -28.26 -5.51
C GLN A 72 -16.40 -28.48 -5.89
N ASP A 73 -15.96 -27.85 -6.99
CA ASP A 73 -14.58 -27.93 -7.50
C ASP A 73 -13.54 -27.52 -6.44
N GLU A 74 -13.87 -26.51 -5.63
CA GLU A 74 -12.99 -26.02 -4.57
C GLU A 74 -13.03 -26.91 -3.32
N LEU A 75 -14.16 -27.57 -3.06
CA LEU A 75 -14.36 -28.51 -1.94
C LEU A 75 -13.59 -29.81 -2.16
N GLU A 76 -13.44 -30.29 -3.39
CA GLU A 76 -12.71 -31.52 -3.72
C GLU A 76 -11.27 -31.54 -3.16
N PHE A 77 -10.64 -30.37 -3.07
CA PHE A 77 -9.29 -30.22 -2.51
C PHE A 77 -9.21 -30.43 -1.00
N ARG A 78 -10.33 -30.42 -0.26
CA ARG A 78 -10.39 -30.60 1.21
C ARG A 78 -9.35 -29.73 1.95
N LYS A 79 -9.21 -28.48 1.48
CA LYS A 79 -8.18 -27.52 1.88
C LYS A 79 -8.59 -26.59 3.02
N VAL A 80 -9.89 -26.54 3.35
CA VAL A 80 -10.41 -25.77 4.48
C VAL A 80 -11.06 -26.73 5.46
N CYS A 81 -10.72 -26.59 6.74
CA CYS A 81 -11.24 -27.37 7.86
C CYS A 81 -11.84 -26.42 8.89
N LEU A 82 -12.92 -26.83 9.56
CA LEU A 82 -13.51 -26.06 10.66
C LEU A 82 -13.37 -26.83 11.95
N GLN A 83 -13.08 -26.10 13.02
CA GLN A 83 -12.98 -26.58 14.39
C GLN A 83 -13.65 -25.58 15.34
N GLY A 84 -13.79 -25.94 16.61
CA GLY A 84 -14.15 -24.99 17.65
C GLY A 84 -14.97 -25.58 18.79
N PRO A 85 -15.31 -24.75 19.78
CA PRO A 85 -14.82 -23.36 19.96
C PRO A 85 -13.37 -23.30 20.48
N THR A 86 -12.62 -22.27 20.09
CA THR A 86 -11.32 -21.94 20.72
C THR A 86 -11.51 -21.56 22.19
N LYS A 87 -10.42 -21.39 22.96
CA LYS A 87 -10.54 -20.86 24.35
C LYS A 87 -11.21 -19.49 24.43
N SER A 88 -11.09 -18.67 23.38
CA SER A 88 -11.76 -17.38 23.27
C SER A 88 -13.23 -17.48 22.83
N GLY A 89 -13.77 -18.70 22.67
CA GLY A 89 -15.16 -18.94 22.30
C GLY A 89 -15.47 -18.72 20.82
N HIS A 90 -14.44 -18.66 19.96
CA HIS A 90 -14.61 -18.42 18.53
C HIS A 90 -14.50 -19.71 17.72
N PRO A 91 -15.27 -19.88 16.63
CA PRO A 91 -15.00 -20.91 15.64
C PRO A 91 -13.60 -20.71 15.02
N LEU A 92 -12.94 -21.83 14.76
CA LEU A 92 -11.62 -21.89 14.14
C LEU A 92 -11.77 -22.38 12.70
N VAL A 93 -11.24 -21.61 11.74
CA VAL A 93 -11.06 -22.05 10.36
C VAL A 93 -9.58 -22.29 10.08
N LEU A 94 -9.26 -23.47 9.56
CA LEU A 94 -7.90 -23.87 9.22
C LEU A 94 -7.78 -24.08 7.70
N VAL A 95 -6.82 -23.41 7.09
CA VAL A 95 -6.54 -23.46 5.65
C VAL A 95 -5.21 -24.18 5.43
N ILE A 96 -5.26 -25.34 4.78
CA ILE A 96 -4.09 -26.16 4.43
C ILE A 96 -3.64 -25.75 3.03
N THR A 97 -2.68 -24.83 2.94
CA THR A 97 -2.34 -24.21 1.65
C THR A 97 -1.62 -25.18 0.70
N SER A 98 -1.02 -26.24 1.21
CA SER A 98 -0.44 -27.27 0.33
C SER A 98 -1.48 -28.00 -0.53
N LYS A 99 -2.76 -27.98 -0.11
CA LYS A 99 -3.90 -28.51 -0.88
C LYS A 99 -4.57 -27.44 -1.76
N HIS A 100 -4.16 -26.18 -1.64
CA HIS A 100 -4.73 -25.09 -2.43
C HIS A 100 -4.06 -25.01 -3.80
N PHE A 101 -4.82 -24.83 -4.86
CA PHE A 101 -4.29 -24.51 -6.19
C PHE A 101 -5.09 -23.33 -6.74
N ALA A 102 -4.41 -22.47 -7.50
CA ALA A 102 -5.05 -21.31 -8.11
C ALA A 102 -6.22 -21.78 -8.99
N SER A 103 -7.41 -21.22 -8.71
CA SER A 103 -8.62 -21.61 -9.40
C SER A 103 -8.59 -21.18 -10.86
N LYS A 104 -9.09 -22.04 -11.75
CA LYS A 104 -9.31 -21.71 -13.16
C LYS A 104 -10.52 -20.80 -13.36
N ASP A 105 -11.42 -20.77 -12.38
CA ASP A 105 -12.57 -19.88 -12.33
C ASP A 105 -12.46 -18.94 -11.11
N PRO A 106 -11.94 -17.71 -11.31
CA PRO A 106 -11.83 -16.73 -10.23
C PRO A 106 -13.17 -16.35 -9.60
N ALA A 107 -14.30 -16.48 -10.30
CA ALA A 107 -15.62 -16.20 -9.74
C ALA A 107 -16.06 -17.34 -8.81
N ASN A 108 -15.82 -18.59 -9.21
CA ASN A 108 -16.05 -19.76 -8.35
C ASN A 108 -15.22 -19.68 -7.07
N PHE A 109 -13.93 -19.34 -7.17
CA PHE A 109 -13.07 -19.19 -5.99
C PHE A 109 -13.58 -18.12 -5.02
N LYS A 110 -14.04 -16.96 -5.52
CA LYS A 110 -14.65 -15.93 -4.67
C LYS A 110 -15.89 -16.44 -3.94
N LYS A 111 -16.74 -17.21 -4.62
CA LYS A 111 -17.90 -17.88 -4.00
C LYS A 111 -17.46 -18.86 -2.92
N PHE A 112 -16.41 -19.65 -3.18
CA PHE A 112 -15.85 -20.58 -2.19
C PHE A 112 -15.32 -19.88 -0.95
N VAL A 113 -14.62 -18.75 -1.10
CA VAL A 113 -14.16 -17.94 0.05
C VAL A 113 -15.35 -17.46 0.90
N VAL A 114 -16.43 -16.98 0.26
CA VAL A 114 -17.65 -16.54 0.95
C VAL A 114 -18.33 -17.69 1.67
N TYR A 115 -18.51 -18.82 0.98
CA TYR A 115 -19.03 -20.05 1.55
C TYR A 115 -18.23 -20.47 2.80
N ALA A 116 -16.90 -20.43 2.72
CA ALA A 116 -16.04 -20.84 3.82
C ALA A 116 -16.19 -19.91 5.04
N LEU A 117 -16.21 -18.59 4.82
CA LEU A 117 -16.37 -17.60 5.89
C LEU A 117 -17.75 -17.70 6.54
N ASP A 118 -18.82 -17.79 5.75
CA ASP A 118 -20.19 -17.92 6.25
C ASP A 118 -20.39 -19.18 7.08
N LYS A 119 -19.93 -20.34 6.56
CA LYS A 119 -20.05 -21.63 7.26
C LYS A 119 -19.22 -21.65 8.55
N THR A 120 -18.07 -20.97 8.57
CA THR A 120 -17.25 -20.79 9.80
C THR A 120 -17.99 -19.95 10.83
N ILE A 121 -18.59 -18.83 10.43
CA ILE A 121 -19.31 -17.95 11.37
C ILE A 121 -20.52 -18.69 11.95
N ALA A 122 -21.27 -19.38 11.09
CA ALA A 122 -22.44 -20.14 11.50
C ALA A 122 -22.12 -21.33 12.43
N SER A 123 -20.92 -21.94 12.32
CA SER A 123 -20.50 -23.01 13.22
C SER A 123 -20.25 -22.53 14.65
N GLY A 124 -19.93 -21.25 14.84
CA GLY A 124 -19.67 -20.66 16.15
C GLY A 124 -20.89 -20.52 17.07
N ASN A 125 -22.10 -20.61 16.53
CA ASN A 125 -23.33 -20.35 17.29
C ASN A 125 -24.51 -21.25 16.84
N ASN A 126 -24.26 -22.56 16.75
CA ASN A 126 -25.29 -23.57 16.41
C ASN A 126 -26.12 -23.25 15.16
N GLY A 127 -25.50 -22.65 14.14
CA GLY A 127 -26.16 -22.29 12.87
C GLY A 127 -26.92 -20.96 12.90
N LYS A 128 -26.86 -20.16 13.98
CA LYS A 128 -27.51 -18.84 14.08
C LYS A 128 -26.52 -17.70 13.98
N GLU A 129 -26.77 -16.73 13.10
CA GLU A 129 -26.00 -15.48 13.01
C GLU A 129 -26.67 -14.36 13.83
N VAL A 130 -26.09 -14.01 14.98
CA VAL A 130 -26.47 -12.89 15.86
C VAL A 130 -25.76 -11.58 15.51
N GLY A 131 -24.79 -11.62 14.59
CA GLY A 131 -24.18 -10.44 13.98
C GLY A 131 -22.93 -9.90 14.65
N GLY A 132 -22.50 -10.44 15.79
CA GLY A 132 -21.28 -10.03 16.51
C GLY A 132 -20.18 -11.10 16.62
N GLU A 133 -20.43 -12.30 16.10
CA GLU A 133 -19.48 -13.41 16.08
C GLU A 133 -18.15 -13.03 15.41
N LYS A 134 -17.07 -13.62 15.92
CA LYS A 134 -15.76 -13.54 15.30
C LYS A 134 -15.24 -14.94 15.02
N LEU A 135 -14.29 -15.04 14.10
CA LEU A 135 -13.57 -16.27 13.80
C LEU A 135 -12.09 -16.11 14.10
N VAL A 136 -11.43 -17.22 14.42
CA VAL A 136 -9.98 -17.35 14.40
C VAL A 136 -9.59 -18.11 13.14
N ALA A 137 -8.61 -17.61 12.40
CA ALA A 137 -8.08 -18.25 11.21
C ALA A 137 -6.70 -18.85 11.47
N VAL A 138 -6.42 -20.00 10.89
CA VAL A 138 -5.09 -20.63 10.82
C VAL A 138 -4.78 -20.89 9.36
N ILE A 139 -3.64 -20.41 8.88
CA ILE A 139 -3.13 -20.64 7.54
C ILE A 139 -1.87 -21.48 7.70
N ASP A 140 -1.97 -22.75 7.34
CA ASP A 140 -0.86 -23.68 7.40
C ASP A 140 -0.13 -23.74 6.06
N LEU A 141 1.11 -23.24 6.06
CA LEU A 141 2.01 -23.21 4.91
C LEU A 141 2.89 -24.46 4.80
N ALA A 142 2.67 -25.47 5.64
CA ALA A 142 3.40 -26.72 5.55
C ALA A 142 3.26 -27.36 4.16
N ASN A 143 4.40 -27.71 3.56
CA ASN A 143 4.50 -28.34 2.24
C ASN A 143 3.99 -27.49 1.06
N ILE A 144 3.89 -26.16 1.21
CA ILE A 144 3.66 -25.28 0.07
C ILE A 144 4.87 -25.27 -0.86
N THR A 145 4.61 -25.19 -2.16
CA THR A 145 5.58 -25.17 -3.26
C THR A 145 5.19 -24.09 -4.27
N TYR A 146 6.00 -23.87 -5.29
CA TYR A 146 5.64 -22.94 -6.36
C TYR A 146 4.41 -23.37 -7.18
N LYS A 147 4.01 -24.65 -7.16
CA LYS A 147 2.85 -25.15 -7.94
C LYS A 147 1.50 -24.79 -7.33
N ASN A 148 1.45 -24.66 -6.01
CA ASN A 148 0.28 -24.31 -5.21
C ASN A 148 0.37 -22.88 -4.64
N LEU A 149 1.32 -22.10 -5.14
CA LEU A 149 1.48 -20.71 -4.74
C LEU A 149 0.44 -19.83 -5.44
N ASP A 150 -0.56 -19.35 -4.69
CA ASP A 150 -1.58 -18.43 -5.18
C ASP A 150 -1.65 -17.17 -4.32
N ALA A 151 -0.78 -16.20 -4.62
CA ALA A 151 -0.78 -14.90 -3.93
C ALA A 151 -2.10 -14.14 -4.14
N ARG A 152 -2.74 -14.28 -5.32
CA ARG A 152 -4.01 -13.60 -5.61
C ARG A 152 -5.16 -14.19 -4.82
N GLY A 153 -5.17 -15.51 -4.67
CA GLY A 153 -6.14 -16.21 -3.82
C GLY A 153 -6.03 -15.76 -2.36
N LEU A 154 -4.81 -15.67 -1.83
CA LEU A 154 -4.56 -15.17 -0.48
C LEU A 154 -4.99 -13.71 -0.30
N ILE A 155 -4.65 -12.83 -1.25
CA ILE A 155 -5.11 -11.43 -1.26
C ILE A 155 -6.64 -11.36 -1.27
N THR A 156 -7.30 -12.16 -2.11
CA THR A 156 -8.77 -12.20 -2.20
C THR A 156 -9.41 -12.56 -0.87
N GLY A 157 -8.87 -13.57 -0.17
CA GLY A 157 -9.36 -13.97 1.15
C GLY A 157 -9.33 -12.84 2.18
N PHE A 158 -8.19 -12.13 2.28
CA PHE A 158 -8.08 -11.01 3.20
C PHE A 158 -8.88 -9.78 2.78
N GLN A 159 -8.95 -9.48 1.47
CA GLN A 159 -9.78 -8.38 0.96
C GLN A 159 -11.26 -8.60 1.32
N PHE A 160 -11.73 -9.85 1.26
CA PHE A 160 -13.10 -10.18 1.66
C PHE A 160 -13.29 -9.99 3.15
N LEU A 161 -12.35 -10.46 3.97
CA LEU A 161 -12.36 -10.27 5.42
C LEU A 161 -12.46 -8.78 5.81
N GLN A 162 -11.61 -7.91 5.25
CA GLN A 162 -11.60 -6.49 5.62
C GLN A 162 -12.76 -5.68 5.01
N SER A 163 -13.20 -6.01 3.79
CA SER A 163 -14.19 -5.19 3.05
C SER A 163 -15.63 -5.63 3.30
N TYR A 164 -15.86 -6.93 3.47
CA TYR A 164 -17.21 -7.51 3.50
C TYR A 164 -17.55 -8.27 4.79
N TYR A 165 -16.54 -8.55 5.62
CA TYR A 165 -16.72 -9.15 6.95
C TYR A 165 -16.11 -8.24 8.05
N PRO A 166 -16.50 -6.94 8.09
CA PRO A 166 -15.92 -5.99 9.05
C PRO A 166 -16.05 -6.52 10.47
N GLU A 167 -14.98 -6.39 11.25
CA GLU A 167 -14.93 -6.84 12.66
C GLU A 167 -15.22 -8.34 12.89
N ARG A 168 -15.18 -9.19 11.86
CA ARG A 168 -15.37 -10.66 12.00
C ARG A 168 -14.07 -11.43 12.26
N LEU A 169 -12.90 -10.91 11.87
CA LEU A 169 -11.63 -11.55 12.21
C LEU A 169 -11.22 -11.19 13.63
N ALA A 170 -11.11 -12.19 14.52
CA ALA A 170 -10.50 -12.03 15.84
C ALA A 170 -8.98 -12.08 15.74
N LYS A 171 -8.46 -13.15 15.14
CA LYS A 171 -7.02 -13.39 15.00
C LYS A 171 -6.74 -14.33 13.83
N CYS A 172 -5.57 -14.19 13.21
CA CYS A 172 -5.12 -15.07 12.13
C CYS A 172 -3.70 -15.57 12.45
N TYR A 173 -3.49 -16.88 12.47
CA TYR A 173 -2.18 -17.47 12.65
C TYR A 173 -1.65 -18.01 11.33
N ILE A 174 -0.36 -17.79 11.05
CA ILE A 174 0.32 -18.40 9.90
C ILE A 174 1.37 -19.36 10.43
N LEU A 175 1.20 -20.64 10.13
CA LEU A 175 2.07 -21.71 10.58
C LEU A 175 3.02 -22.14 9.46
N HIS A 176 4.21 -22.63 9.84
CA HIS A 176 5.15 -23.30 8.94
C HIS A 176 5.54 -22.49 7.69
N MET A 177 5.64 -21.17 7.80
CA MET A 177 5.99 -20.30 6.67
C MET A 177 7.40 -20.63 6.15
N PRO A 178 7.56 -21.12 4.90
CA PRO A 178 8.89 -21.37 4.36
C PRO A 178 9.56 -20.05 3.96
N GLY A 179 10.89 -20.01 3.99
CA GLY A 179 11.66 -18.78 3.73
C GLY A 179 11.31 -18.08 2.40
N PHE A 180 11.06 -18.83 1.32
CA PHE A 180 10.67 -18.23 0.03
C PHE A 180 9.29 -17.56 0.07
N PHE A 181 8.39 -18.02 0.95
CA PHE A 181 7.05 -17.47 1.07
C PHE A 181 7.05 -16.12 1.79
N VAL A 182 8.12 -15.76 2.51
CA VAL A 182 8.27 -14.43 3.12
C VAL A 182 8.15 -13.33 2.07
N THR A 183 8.75 -13.49 0.89
CA THR A 183 8.63 -12.51 -0.21
C THR A 183 7.19 -12.41 -0.72
N VAL A 184 6.49 -13.54 -0.81
CA VAL A 184 5.07 -13.57 -1.23
C VAL A 184 4.20 -12.91 -0.17
N TRP A 185 4.49 -13.18 1.10
CA TRP A 185 3.80 -12.59 2.23
C TRP A 185 3.99 -11.07 2.28
N LYS A 186 5.21 -10.57 2.06
CA LYS A 186 5.50 -9.13 1.93
C LYS A 186 4.67 -8.49 0.82
N PHE A 187 4.58 -9.15 -0.34
CA PHE A 187 3.73 -8.69 -1.44
C PHE A 187 2.23 -8.66 -1.04
N VAL A 188 1.74 -9.69 -0.38
CA VAL A 188 0.34 -9.78 0.09
C VAL A 188 0.02 -8.70 1.12
N CYS A 189 0.93 -8.42 2.06
CA CYS A 189 0.77 -7.40 3.10
C CYS A 189 0.51 -5.99 2.54
N ARG A 190 1.01 -5.65 1.35
CA ARG A 190 0.76 -4.35 0.68
C ARG A 190 -0.74 -4.11 0.39
N PHE A 191 -1.54 -5.17 0.37
CA PHE A 191 -2.98 -5.11 0.12
C PHE A 191 -3.82 -5.20 1.40
N LEU A 192 -3.20 -5.33 2.57
CA LEU A 192 -3.87 -5.50 3.86
C LEU A 192 -3.97 -4.18 4.60
N GLU A 193 -5.17 -3.87 5.11
CA GLU A 193 -5.35 -2.76 6.05
C GLU A 193 -4.61 -2.99 7.37
N LYS A 194 -4.12 -1.92 8.00
CA LYS A 194 -3.34 -1.98 9.25
C LYS A 194 -4.08 -2.77 10.35
N ALA A 195 -5.39 -2.55 10.51
CA ALA A 195 -6.21 -3.26 11.50
C ALA A 195 -6.30 -4.78 11.27
N THR A 196 -6.14 -5.24 10.02
CA THR A 196 -6.06 -6.67 9.69
C THR A 196 -4.65 -7.20 9.95
N GLN A 197 -3.61 -6.44 9.60
CA GLN A 197 -2.22 -6.81 9.85
C GLN A 197 -1.93 -7.02 11.34
N GLU A 198 -2.46 -6.14 12.21
CA GLU A 198 -2.31 -6.24 13.68
C GLU A 198 -2.93 -7.52 14.27
N LYS A 199 -3.84 -8.18 13.55
CA LYS A 199 -4.49 -9.43 13.97
C LYS A 199 -3.76 -10.68 13.47
N ILE A 200 -2.73 -10.53 12.63
CA ILE A 200 -1.98 -11.65 12.05
C ILE A 200 -0.74 -11.95 12.89
N VAL A 201 -0.56 -13.23 13.23
CA VAL A 201 0.59 -13.74 13.97
C VAL A 201 1.24 -14.85 13.14
N ILE A 202 2.50 -14.64 12.74
CA ILE A 202 3.30 -15.70 12.12
C ILE A 202 3.94 -16.49 13.25
N VAL A 203 3.74 -17.81 13.29
CA VAL A 203 4.27 -18.67 14.35
C VAL A 203 5.62 -19.21 13.90
N THR A 204 6.69 -18.69 14.50
CA THR A 204 8.08 -18.94 14.05
C THR A 204 8.96 -19.62 15.08
N ASP A 205 8.63 -19.53 16.36
CA ASP A 205 9.40 -20.10 17.45
C ASP A 205 8.54 -20.87 18.48
N GLY A 206 9.20 -21.51 19.44
CA GLY A 206 8.53 -22.33 20.46
C GLY A 206 7.68 -21.52 21.45
N GLU A 207 7.95 -20.23 21.64
CA GLU A 207 7.12 -19.38 22.50
C GLU A 207 5.82 -19.00 21.79
N GLU A 208 5.91 -18.59 20.53
CA GLU A 208 4.75 -18.30 19.67
C GLU A 208 3.90 -19.56 19.46
N GLN A 209 4.54 -20.73 19.26
CA GLN A 209 3.85 -22.02 19.15
C GLN A 209 3.04 -22.34 20.42
N ARG A 210 3.64 -22.18 21.59
CA ARG A 210 2.94 -22.39 22.87
C ARG A 210 1.80 -21.39 23.07
N LYS A 211 2.00 -20.09 22.75
CA LYS A 211 0.92 -19.08 22.81
C LYS A 211 -0.22 -19.42 21.87
N PHE A 212 0.09 -19.89 20.66
CA PHE A 212 -0.88 -20.37 19.69
C PHE A 212 -1.68 -21.55 20.25
N GLU A 213 -1.01 -22.60 20.73
CA GLU A 213 -1.65 -23.78 21.33
C GLU A 213 -2.51 -23.43 22.54
N GLU A 214 -2.02 -22.53 23.40
CA GLU A 214 -2.73 -22.05 24.58
C GLU A 214 -3.99 -21.28 24.22
N GLU A 215 -3.95 -20.43 23.18
CA GLU A 215 -5.07 -19.57 22.77
C GLU A 215 -6.13 -20.33 21.97
N ILE A 216 -5.71 -21.27 21.11
CA ILE A 216 -6.67 -22.16 20.43
C ILE A 216 -7.28 -23.14 21.43
N GLY A 217 -6.46 -23.75 22.28
CA GLY A 217 -6.87 -24.79 23.22
C GLY A 217 -6.83 -26.19 22.61
N ALA A 218 -6.40 -27.16 23.41
CA ALA A 218 -6.18 -28.52 22.96
C ALA A 218 -7.44 -29.20 22.39
N ASP A 219 -8.64 -28.86 22.85
CA ASP A 219 -9.88 -29.49 22.37
C ASP A 219 -10.35 -28.97 21.00
N ALA A 220 -9.89 -27.78 20.58
CA ALA A 220 -10.19 -27.22 19.27
C ALA A 220 -9.04 -27.42 18.26
N LEU A 221 -7.81 -27.53 18.74
CA LEU A 221 -6.63 -27.70 17.90
C LEU A 221 -6.54 -29.15 17.40
N PRO A 222 -6.32 -29.40 16.09
CA PRO A 222 -6.16 -30.77 15.60
C PRO A 222 -4.90 -31.45 16.13
N GLU A 223 -4.91 -32.79 16.20
CA GLU A 223 -3.76 -33.62 16.64
C GLU A 223 -2.48 -33.29 15.87
N GLU A 224 -2.58 -33.03 14.56
CA GLU A 224 -1.44 -32.68 13.70
C GLU A 224 -0.76 -31.37 14.07
N TYR A 225 -1.43 -30.53 14.87
CA TYR A 225 -0.93 -29.23 15.33
C TYR A 225 -0.69 -29.19 16.85
N GLY A 226 -0.73 -30.35 17.54
CA GLY A 226 -0.45 -30.46 18.97
C GLY A 226 -1.68 -30.47 19.89
N GLY A 227 -2.89 -30.58 19.34
CA GLY A 227 -4.12 -30.70 20.13
C GLY A 227 -4.67 -32.12 20.24
N ARG A 228 -5.97 -32.21 20.51
CA ARG A 228 -6.76 -33.45 20.67
C ARG A 228 -7.94 -33.54 19.70
N ALA A 229 -8.20 -32.48 18.92
CA ALA A 229 -9.31 -32.47 17.99
C ALA A 229 -8.98 -33.34 16.78
N LYS A 230 -10.00 -33.97 16.19
CA LYS A 230 -9.87 -34.56 14.86
C LYS A 230 -10.08 -33.50 13.81
N LEU A 231 -9.20 -33.42 12.82
CA LEU A 231 -9.33 -32.49 11.71
C LEU A 231 -10.62 -32.78 10.90
N THR A 232 -11.52 -31.79 10.80
CA THR A 232 -12.81 -31.93 10.10
C THR A 232 -12.87 -30.99 8.90
N ALA A 233 -12.96 -31.56 7.68
CA ALA A 233 -13.06 -30.76 6.46
C ALA A 233 -14.40 -30.01 6.41
N ILE A 234 -14.40 -28.81 5.82
CA ILE A 234 -15.55 -27.90 5.86
C ILE A 234 -16.85 -28.51 5.31
N GLN A 235 -16.78 -29.39 4.32
CA GLN A 235 -17.94 -30.13 3.77
C GLN A 235 -18.51 -31.19 4.72
N ASP A 236 -17.74 -31.71 5.66
CA ASP A 236 -18.19 -32.75 6.58
C ASP A 236 -18.86 -32.15 7.84
N VAL A 237 -18.81 -30.83 7.99
CA VAL A 237 -19.40 -30.10 9.10
C VAL A 237 -20.89 -29.91 8.84
N LEU A 238 -21.71 -30.62 9.63
CA LEU A 238 -23.16 -30.49 9.63
C LEU A 238 -23.56 -29.34 10.56
N LEU A 239 -24.09 -28.26 9.98
CA LEU A 239 -24.72 -27.19 10.74
C LEU A 239 -26.19 -27.54 11.00
N PRO A 240 -26.74 -27.27 12.20
CA PRO A 240 -28.18 -27.35 12.43
C PRO A 240 -28.89 -26.44 11.42
N GLN A 241 -29.80 -26.97 10.60
CA GLN A 241 -30.56 -26.14 9.66
C GLN A 241 -31.38 -25.10 10.42
N ALA A 242 -31.12 -23.82 10.17
CA ALA A 242 -32.04 -22.75 10.54
C ALA A 242 -33.33 -22.92 9.72
N ALA A 243 -34.49 -22.88 10.38
CA ALA A 243 -35.78 -22.90 9.69
C ALA A 243 -35.83 -21.76 8.64
N PRO A 244 -36.38 -21.99 7.44
CA PRO A 244 -36.51 -20.94 6.45
C PRO A 244 -37.35 -19.80 7.03
N PRO A 245 -36.98 -18.53 6.79
CA PRO A 245 -37.80 -17.41 7.23
C PRO A 245 -39.19 -17.49 6.57
N PRO A 246 -40.27 -17.07 7.25
CA PRO A 246 -41.59 -17.03 6.63
C PRO A 246 -41.53 -16.13 5.38
N PRO A 247 -42.28 -16.45 4.31
CA PRO A 247 -42.23 -15.67 3.09
C PRO A 247 -42.67 -14.23 3.38
N LYS A 248 -41.75 -13.27 3.23
CA LYS A 248 -42.12 -11.85 3.18
C LYS A 248 -42.98 -11.65 1.93
N SER A 249 -44.22 -11.24 2.13
CA SER A 249 -45.15 -10.85 1.07
C SER A 249 -44.47 -9.82 0.16
N LEU A 250 -44.29 -10.17 -1.12
CA LEU A 250 -43.84 -9.23 -2.14
C LEU A 250 -44.88 -8.11 -2.27
N TYR A 251 -44.47 -6.88 -1.97
CA TYR A 251 -45.05 -5.71 -2.60
C TYR A 251 -44.63 -5.71 -4.07
N LEU A 252 -45.58 -6.00 -4.95
CA LEU A 252 -45.46 -5.75 -6.39
C LEU A 252 -45.29 -4.25 -6.64
N SER A 253 -44.29 -3.90 -7.44
CA SER A 253 -44.32 -2.70 -8.29
C SER A 253 -43.64 -3.02 -9.62
N VAL A 254 -44.50 -3.31 -10.60
CA VAL A 254 -44.41 -3.03 -12.04
C VAL A 254 -43.00 -2.97 -12.65
N SER A 255 -42.66 -3.98 -13.46
CA SER A 255 -42.33 -3.83 -14.88
C SER A 255 -41.88 -5.15 -15.52
N HIS A 256 -42.31 -5.35 -16.76
CA HIS A 256 -41.88 -6.33 -17.77
C HIS A 256 -42.69 -7.64 -17.93
N PHE A 257 -43.49 -7.58 -19.01
CA PHE A 257 -44.19 -8.63 -19.74
C PHE A 257 -43.22 -9.35 -20.70
N PHE A 258 -43.56 -10.61 -21.08
CA PHE A 258 -42.97 -11.50 -22.12
C PHE A 258 -41.59 -12.14 -21.79
N PHE A 259 -41.30 -13.44 -21.98
CA PHE A 259 -41.83 -14.52 -22.85
C PHE A 259 -41.56 -15.93 -22.22
N LEU A 260 -42.32 -16.91 -22.68
CA LEU A 260 -42.44 -18.33 -22.29
C LEU A 260 -41.29 -19.27 -22.76
N THR A 261 -41.03 -20.31 -21.94
CA THR A 261 -40.75 -21.75 -22.22
C THR A 261 -39.64 -22.22 -23.19
N ALA A 262 -38.78 -23.17 -22.75
CA ALA A 262 -38.98 -24.63 -22.95
C ALA A 262 -37.78 -25.48 -22.46
N ALA A 263 -38.07 -26.73 -22.14
CA ALA A 263 -37.23 -27.82 -21.63
C ALA A 263 -36.12 -28.27 -22.62
N THR A 264 -35.11 -29.10 -22.30
CA THR A 264 -35.23 -30.52 -21.92
C THR A 264 -33.86 -31.11 -21.54
N MET A 265 -33.89 -32.13 -20.67
CA MET A 265 -32.80 -32.98 -20.20
C MET A 265 -32.11 -33.83 -21.29
N ALA A 266 -30.84 -34.15 -21.09
CA ALA A 266 -30.27 -35.47 -21.39
C ALA A 266 -28.96 -35.71 -20.60
N THR A 267 -29.02 -36.69 -19.69
CA THR A 267 -27.89 -37.35 -19.02
C THR A 267 -27.25 -38.37 -19.95
N PHE A 268 -25.93 -38.55 -19.93
CA PHE A 268 -25.30 -39.88 -19.97
C PHE A 268 -23.86 -39.85 -19.42
N THR A 269 -23.53 -40.97 -18.77
CA THR A 269 -22.45 -41.20 -17.82
C THR A 269 -21.19 -41.84 -18.44
N HIS A 270 -20.07 -41.67 -17.70
CA HIS A 270 -19.00 -42.66 -17.44
C HIS A 270 -17.91 -42.92 -18.51
N GLN A 271 -16.64 -42.58 -18.18
CA GLN A 271 -15.54 -43.51 -17.83
C GLN A 271 -14.14 -42.85 -17.92
N THR A 272 -13.42 -42.82 -16.79
CA THR A 272 -11.93 -42.87 -16.65
C THR A 272 -11.50 -44.37 -16.54
N PRO A 273 -10.22 -44.81 -16.39
CA PRO A 273 -9.04 -44.12 -15.83
C PRO A 273 -7.63 -44.54 -16.35
N GLN A 274 -6.59 -44.10 -15.60
CA GLN A 274 -5.22 -44.68 -15.39
C GLN A 274 -4.06 -44.03 -16.16
N THR A 275 -3.08 -43.31 -15.57
CA THR A 275 -2.10 -43.48 -14.44
C THR A 275 -0.73 -44.03 -14.88
N HIS A 276 0.36 -43.33 -14.56
CA HIS A 276 1.70 -43.84 -14.17
C HIS A 276 2.49 -42.70 -13.45
N PHE A 277 2.78 -42.80 -12.14
CA PHE A 277 3.99 -43.33 -11.47
C PHE A 277 5.32 -42.72 -11.99
N LEU A 278 5.95 -41.76 -11.28
CA LEU A 278 6.83 -41.84 -10.09
C LEU A 278 8.31 -42.12 -10.42
N SER A 279 9.21 -41.23 -9.97
CA SER A 279 10.49 -41.63 -9.37
C SER A 279 11.14 -40.48 -8.57
N ARG A 280 11.42 -40.77 -7.30
CA ARG A 280 12.18 -40.03 -6.28
C ARG A 280 13.70 -40.11 -6.53
N PHE A 281 14.50 -39.27 -5.85
CA PHE A 281 15.71 -39.62 -5.06
C PHE A 281 16.24 -38.37 -4.28
N PRO A 282 17.07 -38.50 -3.20
CA PRO A 282 16.77 -37.90 -1.89
C PRO A 282 18.00 -37.35 -1.09
N LEU A 283 17.83 -37.01 0.21
CA LEU A 283 18.83 -36.98 1.33
C LEU A 283 19.86 -35.79 1.34
N ARG A 284 20.34 -35.15 2.44
CA ARG A 284 20.22 -35.27 3.92
C ARG A 284 20.99 -34.10 4.64
N ALA A 285 20.53 -33.71 5.86
CA ALA A 285 21.22 -33.18 7.08
C ALA A 285 21.95 -31.80 7.08
N LYS A 286 21.57 -30.74 7.85
CA LYS A 286 21.50 -30.44 9.34
C LYS A 286 22.88 -30.26 10.04
N PRO A 287 23.02 -29.48 11.17
CA PRO A 287 22.30 -28.29 11.71
C PRO A 287 23.19 -27.25 12.51
N ARG A 288 22.54 -26.22 13.13
CA ARG A 288 22.89 -25.36 14.34
C ARG A 288 23.25 -23.88 14.04
N HIS A 289 22.77 -22.82 14.72
CA HIS A 289 21.86 -22.60 15.87
C HIS A 289 21.43 -21.09 16.01
N PHE A 290 20.18 -20.83 16.45
CA PHE A 290 19.57 -19.64 17.16
C PHE A 290 19.60 -18.24 16.49
N SER A 291 18.62 -17.30 16.58
CA SER A 291 17.43 -17.04 17.43
C SER A 291 16.62 -15.83 16.87
N ALA A 292 15.34 -15.69 17.28
CA ALA A 292 14.42 -14.52 17.22
C ALA A 292 13.80 -14.13 15.85
N ARG A 293 12.55 -13.62 15.87
CA ARG A 293 11.84 -13.00 14.73
C ARG A 293 12.82 -12.28 13.79
N VAL A 294 12.93 -12.70 12.53
CA VAL A 294 13.82 -12.00 11.61
C VAL A 294 13.01 -11.16 10.63
N LYS A 295 12.75 -9.90 11.00
CA LYS A 295 12.90 -8.84 10.00
C LYS A 295 14.37 -8.81 9.64
N MET A 296 14.69 -9.07 8.37
CA MET A 296 16.07 -9.17 7.89
C MET A 296 16.69 -7.80 7.61
N SER A 297 16.10 -6.69 8.07
CA SER A 297 16.69 -5.36 7.96
C SER A 297 17.94 -5.27 8.84
N LEU A 298 17.87 -5.63 10.12
CA LEU A 298 19.05 -5.64 10.99
C LEU A 298 19.96 -6.84 10.66
N GLN A 299 21.11 -6.60 10.04
CA GLN A 299 22.11 -7.63 9.70
C GLN A 299 23.50 -7.14 10.09
N GLU A 300 24.30 -7.96 10.79
CA GLU A 300 25.65 -7.56 11.22
C GLU A 300 26.57 -7.19 10.05
N SER A 301 26.40 -7.82 8.89
CA SER A 301 27.19 -7.55 7.68
C SER A 301 26.63 -6.43 6.79
N ALA A 302 25.50 -5.83 7.16
CA ALA A 302 24.89 -4.74 6.40
C ALA A 302 25.52 -3.37 6.75
N PRO A 303 25.34 -2.34 5.91
CA PRO A 303 25.91 -1.03 6.18
C PRO A 303 25.36 -0.39 7.46
N SER A 304 26.20 0.37 8.14
CA SER A 304 25.84 1.30 9.19
C SER A 304 25.20 2.56 8.60
N LEU A 305 24.03 2.94 9.12
CA LEU A 305 23.23 4.06 8.60
C LEU A 305 23.26 5.28 9.51
N ALA A 306 23.02 6.45 8.92
CA ALA A 306 22.61 7.65 9.66
C ALA A 306 21.46 8.38 8.94
N VAL A 307 20.48 8.85 9.71
CA VAL A 307 19.39 9.70 9.21
C VAL A 307 19.54 11.09 9.79
N VAL A 308 19.96 12.05 8.98
CA VAL A 308 20.18 13.45 9.37
C VAL A 308 18.91 14.25 9.10
N GLY A 309 18.41 14.93 10.13
CA GLY A 309 17.13 15.62 10.08
C GLY A 309 15.94 14.72 10.42
N VAL A 310 16.17 13.65 11.20
CA VAL A 310 15.18 12.59 11.48
C VAL A 310 13.85 13.12 12.02
N THR A 311 13.82 14.25 12.74
CA THR A 311 12.59 14.81 13.30
C THR A 311 11.74 15.61 12.31
N GLY A 312 12.23 15.82 11.08
CA GLY A 312 11.48 16.51 10.01
C GLY A 312 10.53 15.56 9.26
N ALA A 313 9.64 16.12 8.43
CA ALA A 313 8.67 15.34 7.67
C ALA A 313 9.33 14.29 6.74
N VAL A 314 10.37 14.69 6.00
CA VAL A 314 11.14 13.75 5.15
C VAL A 314 11.97 12.79 5.98
N GLY A 315 12.54 13.23 7.11
CA GLY A 315 13.31 12.36 8.01
C GLY A 315 12.46 11.22 8.60
N GLN A 316 11.22 11.50 8.96
CA GLN A 316 10.25 10.48 9.39
C GLN A 316 9.86 9.56 8.21
N GLU A 317 9.69 10.13 7.01
CA GLU A 317 9.40 9.32 5.82
C GLU A 317 10.58 8.40 5.45
N PHE A 318 11.84 8.81 5.65
CA PHE A 318 12.99 7.92 5.49
C PHE A 318 12.85 6.66 6.35
N LEU A 319 12.49 6.82 7.62
CA LEU A 319 12.27 5.68 8.52
C LEU A 319 11.11 4.80 8.04
N SER A 320 10.01 5.41 7.58
CA SER A 320 8.90 4.64 7.01
C SER A 320 9.35 3.84 5.79
N VAL A 321 10.04 4.47 4.84
CA VAL A 321 10.47 3.84 3.60
C VAL A 321 11.54 2.76 3.86
N LEU A 322 12.53 3.02 4.71
CA LEU A 322 13.53 2.03 5.11
C LEU A 322 12.87 0.78 5.69
N SER A 323 11.83 0.96 6.51
CA SER A 323 11.03 -0.15 7.04
C SER A 323 10.18 -0.83 5.97
N ASP A 324 9.47 -0.08 5.13
CA ASP A 324 8.58 -0.60 4.08
C ASP A 324 9.35 -1.43 3.03
N ARG A 325 10.63 -1.11 2.84
CA ARG A 325 11.52 -1.75 1.86
C ARG A 325 12.43 -2.81 2.48
N ASP A 326 12.33 -3.05 3.79
CA ASP A 326 13.22 -3.93 4.54
C ASP A 326 14.71 -3.65 4.25
N PHE A 327 15.08 -2.37 4.21
CA PHE A 327 16.45 -1.98 3.86
C PHE A 327 17.44 -2.59 4.86
N PRO A 328 18.51 -3.27 4.40
CA PRO A 328 19.46 -3.91 5.30
C PRO A 328 20.39 -2.88 5.96
N TYR A 329 20.51 -2.93 7.29
CA TYR A 329 21.42 -2.10 8.08
C TYR A 329 22.00 -2.87 9.27
N SER A 330 23.23 -2.55 9.72
CA SER A 330 23.82 -3.13 10.94
C SER A 330 23.61 -2.27 12.17
N SER A 331 23.54 -0.95 11.98
CA SER A 331 23.18 0.03 13.00
C SER A 331 22.59 1.27 12.33
N ILE A 332 21.91 2.12 13.09
CA ILE A 332 21.32 3.35 12.57
C ILE A 332 21.44 4.47 13.61
N LYS A 333 22.03 5.60 13.20
CA LYS A 333 22.09 6.82 14.01
C LYS A 333 20.96 7.77 13.63
N MET A 334 20.24 8.25 14.64
CA MET A 334 19.14 9.21 14.49
C MET A 334 19.66 10.60 14.79
N LEU A 335 19.94 11.42 13.77
CA LEU A 335 20.64 12.69 13.93
C LEU A 335 19.69 13.88 13.69
N ALA A 336 19.74 14.88 14.57
CA ALA A 336 19.01 16.13 14.40
C ALA A 336 19.78 17.32 15.01
N SER A 337 19.15 18.50 15.02
CA SER A 337 19.73 19.66 15.71
C SER A 337 19.78 19.45 17.23
N LYS A 338 20.62 20.24 17.91
CA LYS A 338 20.73 20.28 19.38
C LYS A 338 19.38 20.38 20.10
N ARG A 339 18.42 21.14 19.54
CA ARG A 339 17.06 21.29 20.10
C ARG A 339 16.26 19.98 20.09
N SER A 340 16.55 19.09 19.15
CA SER A 340 15.87 17.81 19.01
C SER A 340 16.63 16.65 19.67
N ALA A 341 17.88 16.86 20.09
CA ALA A 341 18.66 15.85 20.79
C ALA A 341 17.97 15.41 22.10
N GLY A 342 18.03 14.12 22.40
CA GLY A 342 17.37 13.51 23.55
C GLY A 342 15.92 13.07 23.31
N LYS A 343 15.29 13.48 22.20
CA LYS A 343 13.97 12.96 21.81
C LYS A 343 14.06 11.47 21.49
N ARG A 344 12.92 10.77 21.61
CA ARG A 344 12.80 9.36 21.28
C ARG A 344 12.09 9.16 19.96
N VAL A 345 12.59 8.24 19.13
CA VAL A 345 12.01 7.87 17.84
C VAL A 345 11.95 6.36 17.75
N ALA A 346 10.76 5.83 17.49
CA ALA A 346 10.55 4.43 17.20
C ALA A 346 10.96 4.11 15.76
N PHE A 347 11.79 3.10 15.57
CA PHE A 347 12.12 2.55 14.26
C PHE A 347 12.32 1.05 14.38
N ASP A 348 11.67 0.30 13.49
CA ASP A 348 11.77 -1.15 13.39
C ASP A 348 11.60 -1.92 14.73
N GLY A 349 10.61 -1.52 15.52
CA GLY A 349 10.32 -2.13 16.83
C GLY A 349 11.30 -1.76 17.94
N HIS A 350 12.30 -0.92 17.65
CA HIS A 350 13.27 -0.41 18.61
C HIS A 350 13.07 1.09 18.83
N GLU A 351 13.53 1.56 19.99
CA GLU A 351 13.44 2.95 20.38
C GLU A 351 14.83 3.58 20.40
N TYR A 352 15.03 4.58 19.56
CA TYR A 352 16.31 5.27 19.39
C TYR A 352 16.26 6.66 20.06
N THR A 353 17.37 7.05 20.69
CA THR A 353 17.56 8.43 21.13
C THR A 353 18.08 9.25 19.94
N VAL A 354 17.46 10.39 19.68
CA VAL A 354 17.97 11.36 18.72
C VAL A 354 19.23 12.00 19.29
N GLU A 355 20.32 11.91 18.54
CA GLU A 355 21.61 12.52 18.87
C GLU A 355 21.76 13.89 18.18
N GLU A 356 22.59 14.75 18.77
CA GLU A 356 22.99 16.00 18.13
C GLU A 356 23.89 15.71 16.93
N LEU A 357 23.58 16.33 15.80
CA LEU A 357 24.44 16.32 14.62
C LEU A 357 25.72 17.11 14.91
N THR A 358 26.87 16.43 14.83
CA THR A 358 28.20 16.98 15.02
C THR A 358 29.16 16.44 13.95
N ALA A 359 30.37 17.00 13.85
CA ALA A 359 31.38 16.51 12.91
C ALA A 359 31.75 15.03 13.16
N ASP A 360 31.61 14.55 14.39
CA ASP A 360 31.93 13.17 14.79
C ASP A 360 30.79 12.16 14.64
N SER A 361 29.59 12.64 14.31
CA SER A 361 28.42 11.77 14.13
C SER A 361 28.61 10.69 13.05
N PHE A 362 29.49 10.91 12.07
CA PHE A 362 29.71 10.02 10.92
C PHE A 362 30.81 8.97 11.11
N ASN A 363 31.47 8.95 12.27
CA ASN A 363 32.45 7.90 12.57
C ASN A 363 31.77 6.52 12.53
N GLY A 364 32.26 5.63 11.65
CA GLY A 364 31.72 4.28 11.46
C GLY A 364 30.36 4.22 10.77
N VAL A 365 29.99 5.25 10.00
CA VAL A 365 28.75 5.28 9.21
C VAL A 365 29.09 5.02 7.74
N ASP A 366 28.44 4.03 7.13
CA ASP A 366 28.65 3.68 5.72
C ASP A 366 27.77 4.53 4.79
N ILE A 367 26.49 4.70 5.13
CA ILE A 367 25.53 5.47 4.34
C ILE A 367 24.81 6.49 5.24
N ALA A 368 24.69 7.73 4.77
CA ALA A 368 23.91 8.74 5.47
C ALA A 368 22.85 9.40 4.57
N LEU A 369 21.60 9.41 5.03
CA LEU A 369 20.47 10.06 4.36
C LEU A 369 20.25 11.45 4.97
N PHE A 370 20.44 12.50 4.18
CA PHE A 370 20.37 13.88 4.66
C PHE A 370 19.04 14.54 4.29
N SER A 371 18.37 15.11 5.29
CA SER A 371 17.10 15.87 5.14
C SER A 371 16.98 17.05 6.11
N ALA A 372 18.11 17.72 6.41
CA ALA A 372 18.17 18.82 7.39
C ALA A 372 18.32 20.23 6.78
N GLY A 373 18.20 20.35 5.45
CA GLY A 373 18.30 21.62 4.74
C GLY A 373 19.69 21.90 4.14
N GLY A 374 19.75 22.89 3.25
CA GLY A 374 20.94 23.15 2.43
C GLY A 374 22.17 23.64 3.20
N SER A 375 21.99 24.46 4.24
CA SER A 375 23.11 24.93 5.07
C SER A 375 23.79 23.79 5.82
N ILE A 376 22.98 22.96 6.50
CA ILE A 376 23.45 21.76 7.21
C ILE A 376 24.13 20.79 6.26
N SER A 377 23.59 20.62 5.05
CA SER A 377 24.18 19.71 4.06
C SER A 377 25.54 20.21 3.56
N LYS A 378 25.70 21.53 3.34
CA LYS A 378 26.99 22.15 2.98
C LYS A 378 28.05 22.00 4.06
N GLU A 379 27.64 22.08 5.33
CA GLU A 379 28.54 21.96 6.47
C GLU A 379 28.95 20.49 6.72
N PHE A 380 27.98 19.58 6.85
CA PHE A 380 28.24 18.22 7.32
C PHE A 380 28.42 17.19 6.21
N GLY A 381 27.93 17.45 5.00
CA GLY A 381 28.05 16.52 3.86
C GLY A 381 29.51 16.21 3.50
N PRO A 382 30.37 17.22 3.28
CA PRO A 382 31.79 16.98 2.99
C PRO A 382 32.52 16.29 4.14
N LEU A 383 32.23 16.67 5.40
CA LEU A 383 32.82 16.05 6.59
C LEU A 383 32.46 14.56 6.70
N ALA A 384 31.22 14.18 6.39
CA ALA A 384 30.81 12.78 6.34
C ALA A 384 31.54 12.02 5.22
N ALA A 385 31.63 12.60 4.03
CA ALA A 385 32.33 11.98 2.89
C ALA A 385 33.83 11.78 3.14
N GLU A 386 34.49 12.75 3.79
CA GLU A 386 35.90 12.64 4.23
C GLU A 386 36.13 11.49 5.21
N LYS A 387 35.11 11.15 6.02
CA LYS A 387 35.13 10.02 6.97
C LYS A 387 34.79 8.68 6.34
N GLY A 388 34.61 8.62 5.02
CA GLY A 388 34.30 7.39 4.30
C GLY A 388 32.81 7.14 4.10
N THR A 389 31.92 7.99 4.62
CA THR A 389 30.46 7.84 4.46
C THR A 389 30.02 8.20 3.05
N ILE A 390 29.09 7.41 2.49
CA ILE A 390 28.38 7.77 1.27
C ILE A 390 27.11 8.54 1.66
N VAL A 391 27.06 9.82 1.31
CA VAL A 391 25.97 10.72 1.64
C VAL A 391 24.99 10.79 0.48
N VAL A 392 23.71 10.54 0.76
CA VAL A 392 22.60 10.83 -0.15
C VAL A 392 21.87 12.07 0.37
N ASP A 393 22.11 13.21 -0.28
CA ASP A 393 21.59 14.51 0.15
C ASP A 393 20.27 14.88 -0.53
N ASN A 394 19.21 15.06 0.27
CA ASN A 394 17.91 15.53 -0.20
C ASN A 394 17.86 17.04 -0.50
N SER A 395 18.83 17.81 -0.01
CA SER A 395 18.83 19.25 -0.18
C SER A 395 19.26 19.67 -1.61
N SER A 396 19.12 20.97 -1.91
CA SER A 396 19.62 21.54 -3.17
C SER A 396 21.13 21.84 -3.15
N ALA A 397 21.83 21.59 -2.04
CA ALA A 397 23.21 22.04 -1.81
C ALA A 397 24.19 21.55 -2.87
N PHE A 398 24.09 20.27 -3.27
CA PHE A 398 25.07 19.63 -4.14
C PHE A 398 24.52 19.25 -5.53
N ARG A 399 23.24 19.51 -5.81
CA ARG A 399 22.58 19.05 -7.06
C ARG A 399 23.29 19.51 -8.33
N MET A 400 23.83 20.72 -8.32
CA MET A 400 24.54 21.32 -9.46
C MET A 400 26.05 21.40 -9.27
N VAL A 401 26.62 20.75 -8.25
CA VAL A 401 28.07 20.71 -8.06
C VAL A 401 28.69 19.71 -9.05
N ASP A 402 29.80 20.12 -9.67
CA ASP A 402 30.55 19.28 -10.60
C ASP A 402 31.12 18.05 -9.88
N GLY A 403 31.02 16.89 -10.53
CA GLY A 403 31.46 15.61 -9.95
C GLY A 403 30.50 14.98 -8.93
N VAL A 404 29.46 15.68 -8.48
CA VAL A 404 28.39 15.09 -7.65
C VAL A 404 27.27 14.57 -8.56
N PRO A 405 26.97 13.26 -8.57
CA PRO A 405 25.87 12.71 -9.37
C PRO A 405 24.52 13.18 -8.82
N LEU A 406 23.58 13.47 -9.73
CA LEU A 406 22.19 13.83 -9.44
C LEU A 406 21.29 12.72 -9.98
N VAL A 407 20.66 11.95 -9.11
CA VAL A 407 20.20 10.59 -9.46
C VAL A 407 18.71 10.38 -9.22
N ILE A 408 18.05 9.81 -10.22
CA ILE A 408 16.75 9.15 -10.11
C ILE A 408 16.98 7.71 -10.59
N PRO A 409 16.92 6.70 -9.70
CA PRO A 409 17.29 5.32 -10.02
C PRO A 409 16.62 4.74 -11.27
N GLU A 410 15.37 5.08 -11.54
CA GLU A 410 14.62 4.61 -12.71
C GLU A 410 14.93 5.36 -14.02
N VAL A 411 15.61 6.50 -13.95
CA VAL A 411 15.81 7.44 -15.07
C VAL A 411 17.27 7.44 -15.53
N ASN A 412 18.22 7.61 -14.61
CA ASN A 412 19.65 7.73 -14.92
C ASN A 412 20.55 6.91 -13.96
N PRO A 413 20.30 5.58 -13.82
CA PRO A 413 21.06 4.73 -12.89
C PRO A 413 22.56 4.68 -13.19
N GLU A 414 22.97 4.91 -14.43
CA GLU A 414 24.37 4.95 -14.86
C GLU A 414 25.19 6.05 -14.19
N ALA A 415 24.56 7.11 -13.67
CA ALA A 415 25.23 8.16 -12.90
C ALA A 415 25.83 7.63 -11.58
N MET A 416 25.39 6.45 -11.11
CA MET A 416 25.92 5.77 -9.92
C MET A 416 27.09 4.82 -10.24
N LYS A 417 27.51 4.71 -11.50
CA LYS A 417 28.55 3.74 -11.92
C LYS A 417 29.84 3.95 -11.12
N GLY A 418 30.26 2.90 -10.41
CA GLY A 418 31.49 2.91 -9.63
C GLY A 418 31.38 3.58 -8.27
N ILE A 419 30.16 3.79 -7.74
CA ILE A 419 29.93 4.23 -6.36
C ILE A 419 29.23 3.08 -5.62
N LYS A 420 29.89 2.49 -4.62
CA LYS A 420 29.37 1.38 -3.82
C LYS A 420 29.90 1.43 -2.39
N VAL A 421 29.16 0.84 -1.46
CA VAL A 421 29.67 0.58 -0.10
C VAL A 421 30.90 -0.34 -0.18
N GLY A 422 31.85 -0.16 0.74
CA GLY A 422 33.04 -0.99 0.82
C GLY A 422 34.20 -0.60 -0.11
N MET A 423 34.06 0.47 -0.90
CA MET A 423 35.14 1.00 -1.75
C MET A 423 36.28 1.69 -0.97
N GLY A 424 36.12 1.89 0.34
CA GLY A 424 37.11 2.56 1.19
C GLY A 424 37.21 4.08 1.02
N LYS A 425 36.28 4.70 0.26
CA LYS A 425 36.19 6.15 0.07
C LYS A 425 34.72 6.58 0.15
N GLY A 426 34.46 7.70 0.83
CA GLY A 426 33.12 8.30 0.88
C GLY A 426 32.77 9.05 -0.40
N ALA A 427 31.50 9.40 -0.55
CA ALA A 427 30.98 10.09 -1.72
C ALA A 427 29.79 10.98 -1.35
N LEU A 428 29.55 12.01 -2.15
CA LEU A 428 28.32 12.81 -2.10
C LEU A 428 27.48 12.47 -3.33
N ILE A 429 26.21 12.16 -3.11
CA ILE A 429 25.20 11.92 -4.15
C ILE A 429 24.02 12.85 -3.86
N ALA A 430 23.56 13.56 -4.87
CA ALA A 430 22.43 14.46 -4.74
C ALA A 430 21.13 13.79 -5.16
N ASN A 431 20.12 13.90 -4.30
CA ASN A 431 18.73 13.59 -4.63
C ASN A 431 18.08 14.84 -5.26
N PRO A 432 17.38 14.72 -6.41
CA PRO A 432 16.80 15.88 -7.09
C PRO A 432 15.61 16.51 -6.37
N ASN A 433 15.09 17.60 -6.95
CA ASN A 433 13.86 18.23 -6.52
C ASN A 433 12.67 17.28 -6.72
N CYS A 434 11.72 17.31 -5.80
CA CYS A 434 10.52 16.51 -5.86
C CYS A 434 9.69 16.68 -7.14
N SER A 435 9.52 17.92 -7.63
CA SER A 435 8.83 18.17 -8.89
C SER A 435 9.62 17.63 -10.09
N THR A 436 10.94 17.79 -10.11
CA THR A 436 11.80 17.16 -11.11
C THR A 436 11.64 15.63 -11.10
N ILE A 437 11.69 15.00 -9.93
CA ILE A 437 11.55 13.53 -9.81
C ILE A 437 10.20 13.09 -10.37
N ILE A 438 9.10 13.68 -9.90
CA ILE A 438 7.74 13.31 -10.32
C ILE A 438 7.56 13.50 -11.82
N CYS A 439 8.01 14.63 -12.38
CA CYS A 439 7.97 14.90 -13.82
C CYS A 439 8.76 13.85 -14.61
N LEU A 440 10.03 13.65 -14.25
CA LEU A 440 10.95 12.84 -15.05
C LEU A 440 10.68 11.33 -14.95
N MET A 441 10.04 10.85 -13.88
CA MET A 441 9.52 9.49 -13.83
C MET A 441 8.57 9.20 -15.00
N ALA A 442 7.71 10.16 -15.35
CA ALA A 442 6.76 10.03 -16.46
C ALA A 442 7.39 10.38 -17.81
N VAL A 443 8.19 11.45 -17.89
CA VAL A 443 8.67 11.99 -19.17
C VAL A 443 9.88 11.25 -19.72
N THR A 444 10.79 10.76 -18.88
CA THR A 444 12.03 10.11 -19.35
C THR A 444 11.76 8.88 -20.23
N PRO A 445 10.85 7.96 -19.88
CA PRO A 445 10.52 6.83 -20.75
C PRO A 445 10.08 7.28 -22.16
N LEU A 446 9.32 8.38 -22.24
CA LEU A 446 8.92 8.98 -23.52
C LEU A 446 10.13 9.61 -24.22
N HIS A 447 10.97 10.36 -23.51
CA HIS A 447 12.18 10.98 -24.02
C HIS A 447 13.15 9.96 -24.64
N HIS A 448 13.33 8.80 -24.01
CA HIS A 448 14.18 7.72 -24.54
C HIS A 448 13.64 7.14 -25.85
N HIS A 449 12.32 7.13 -26.05
CA HIS A 449 11.70 6.63 -27.28
C HIS A 449 11.63 7.70 -28.38
N ALA A 450 11.12 8.87 -28.04
CA ALA A 450 11.07 10.05 -28.90
C ALA A 450 11.70 11.21 -28.13
N LYS A 451 12.88 11.66 -28.59
CA LYS A 451 13.65 12.71 -27.91
C LYS A 451 12.79 13.96 -27.68
N VAL A 452 12.67 14.40 -26.43
CA VAL A 452 11.97 15.64 -26.09
C VAL A 452 12.83 16.84 -26.51
N LYS A 453 12.29 17.71 -27.37
CA LYS A 453 12.89 18.99 -27.78
C LYS A 453 12.51 20.12 -26.83
N ARG A 454 11.25 20.13 -26.39
CA ARG A 454 10.70 21.16 -25.51
C ARG A 454 9.72 20.57 -24.50
N MET A 455 9.79 21.05 -23.27
CA MET A 455 8.91 20.69 -22.17
C MET A 455 8.41 21.94 -21.45
N VAL A 456 7.10 22.06 -21.30
CA VAL A 456 6.43 23.10 -20.49
C VAL A 456 5.72 22.43 -19.35
N VAL A 457 6.00 22.90 -18.13
CA VAL A 457 5.43 22.32 -16.93
C VAL A 457 4.68 23.39 -16.15
N SER A 458 3.41 23.15 -15.83
CA SER A 458 2.68 23.91 -14.80
C SER A 458 2.47 23.00 -13.61
N THR A 459 3.11 23.33 -12.48
CA THR A 459 3.04 22.51 -11.27
C THR A 459 1.98 23.03 -10.30
N TYR A 460 1.33 22.09 -9.63
CA TYR A 460 0.32 22.26 -8.60
C TYR A 460 0.87 21.60 -7.35
N GLN A 461 1.72 22.32 -6.64
CA GLN A 461 2.52 21.76 -5.55
C GLN A 461 1.80 21.85 -4.20
N ALA A 462 1.89 20.77 -3.45
CA ALA A 462 1.30 20.61 -2.11
C ALA A 462 2.02 21.40 -1.02
N ALA A 463 1.34 21.54 0.13
CA ALA A 463 1.83 22.17 1.36
C ALA A 463 3.05 21.45 1.95
N SER A 464 3.10 20.12 1.85
CA SER A 464 4.22 19.30 2.34
C SER A 464 5.59 19.70 1.83
N GLY A 465 5.67 20.28 0.63
CA GLY A 465 6.92 20.81 0.05
C GLY A 465 7.56 21.92 0.90
N ALA A 466 6.76 22.65 1.68
CA ALA A 466 7.21 23.67 2.62
C ALA A 466 7.35 23.14 4.06
N GLY A 467 7.15 21.83 4.28
CA GLY A 467 7.33 21.16 5.57
C GLY A 467 6.07 21.03 6.42
N ALA A 468 6.23 20.41 7.59
CA ALA A 468 5.12 20.05 8.48
C ALA A 468 4.29 21.25 8.95
N ALA A 469 4.95 22.36 9.30
CA ALA A 469 4.28 23.57 9.75
C ALA A 469 3.36 24.18 8.67
N ALA A 470 3.73 24.08 7.39
CA ALA A 470 2.89 24.55 6.29
C ALA A 470 1.63 23.68 6.10
N MET A 471 1.75 22.36 6.32
CA MET A 471 0.60 21.45 6.31
C MET A 471 -0.36 21.75 7.47
N GLU A 472 0.18 21.96 8.67
CA GLU A 472 -0.60 22.35 9.85
C GLU A 472 -1.32 23.69 9.64
N GLU A 473 -0.62 24.70 9.11
CA GLU A 473 -1.20 26.01 8.80
C GLU A 473 -2.31 25.91 7.75
N LEU A 474 -2.14 25.12 6.68
CA LEU A 474 -3.20 24.93 5.68
C LEU A 474 -4.48 24.35 6.33
N VAL A 475 -4.34 23.36 7.21
CA VAL A 475 -5.47 22.77 7.92
C VAL A 475 -6.12 23.79 8.86
N GLN A 476 -5.31 24.57 9.58
CA GLN A 476 -5.78 25.61 10.50
C GLN A 476 -6.55 26.70 9.76
N GLN A 477 -5.96 27.28 8.70
CA GLN A 477 -6.60 28.30 7.87
C GLN A 477 -7.90 27.78 7.25
N THR A 478 -7.94 26.52 6.82
CA THR A 478 -9.16 25.94 6.24
C THR A 478 -10.31 25.96 7.24
N ARG A 479 -10.06 25.66 8.52
CA ARG A 479 -11.07 25.76 9.58
C ARG A 479 -11.48 27.22 9.83
N GLU A 480 -10.50 28.10 9.98
CA GLU A 480 -10.75 29.53 10.25
C GLU A 480 -11.60 30.18 9.16
N VAL A 481 -11.25 29.96 7.90
CA VAL A 481 -11.99 30.52 6.76
C VAL A 481 -13.42 29.96 6.70
N LEU A 482 -13.62 28.66 6.94
CA LEU A 482 -14.96 28.06 6.97
C LEU A 482 -15.82 28.54 8.15
N GLU A 483 -15.18 28.98 9.23
CA GLU A 483 -15.84 29.61 10.39
C GLU A 483 -16.05 31.12 10.22
N GLY A 484 -15.67 31.70 9.08
CA GLY A 484 -15.75 33.14 8.83
C GLY A 484 -14.73 33.97 9.63
N LYS A 485 -13.67 33.35 10.13
CA LYS A 485 -12.59 33.99 10.89
C LYS A 485 -11.44 34.41 9.95
N PRO A 486 -10.67 35.45 10.31
CA PRO A 486 -9.43 35.78 9.60
C PRO A 486 -8.43 34.61 9.65
N PRO A 487 -7.79 34.24 8.52
CA PRO A 487 -6.84 33.13 8.47
C PRO A 487 -5.49 33.48 9.12
N THR A 488 -4.93 32.53 9.85
CA THR A 488 -3.57 32.58 10.42
C THR A 488 -2.53 32.37 9.32
N CYS A 489 -1.70 33.39 9.04
CA CYS A 489 -0.75 33.40 7.91
C CYS A 489 0.72 33.51 8.36
N ASN A 490 1.18 32.64 9.26
CA ASN A 490 2.52 32.69 9.85
C ASN A 490 3.61 32.12 8.95
N ILE A 491 3.31 31.10 8.14
CA ILE A 491 4.32 30.40 7.34
C ILE A 491 4.58 31.13 6.02
N PHE A 492 3.52 31.51 5.30
CA PHE A 492 3.65 32.14 3.98
C PHE A 492 3.38 33.64 3.97
N GLY A 493 2.89 34.22 5.08
CA GLY A 493 2.48 35.64 5.12
C GLY A 493 1.23 35.97 4.30
N GLN A 494 0.54 34.96 3.76
CA GLN A 494 -0.67 35.11 2.96
C GLN A 494 -1.60 33.90 3.12
N GLN A 495 -2.88 34.09 2.77
CA GLN A 495 -3.88 33.03 2.84
C GLN A 495 -3.57 31.93 1.81
N TYR A 496 -3.53 30.70 2.30
CA TYR A 496 -3.34 29.47 1.55
C TYR A 496 -4.65 28.70 1.38
N ALA A 497 -5.49 28.63 2.42
CA ALA A 497 -6.79 27.97 2.32
C ALA A 497 -7.65 28.60 1.21
N PHE A 498 -8.17 27.77 0.30
CA PHE A 498 -8.98 28.20 -0.85
C PHE A 498 -8.28 29.20 -1.80
N ASN A 499 -6.95 29.21 -1.85
CA ASN A 499 -6.18 30.13 -2.68
C ASN A 499 -5.02 29.44 -3.42
N LEU A 500 -4.55 30.04 -4.52
CA LEU A 500 -3.37 29.62 -5.27
C LEU A 500 -2.37 30.77 -5.34
N PHE A 501 -1.08 30.49 -5.21
CA PHE A 501 -0.04 31.52 -5.29
C PHE A 501 1.26 30.99 -5.88
N SER A 502 2.10 31.89 -6.41
CA SER A 502 3.45 31.56 -6.87
C SER A 502 4.23 30.85 -5.76
N HIS A 503 5.02 29.84 -6.12
CA HIS A 503 5.82 29.11 -5.14
C HIS A 503 6.60 30.06 -4.23
N ASN A 504 6.68 29.74 -2.94
CA ASN A 504 7.34 30.56 -1.91
C ASN A 504 8.89 30.57 -2.00
N ALA A 505 9.45 30.27 -3.17
CA ALA A 505 10.88 30.37 -3.43
C ALA A 505 11.22 31.80 -3.86
N PRO A 506 12.46 32.27 -3.64
CA PRO A 506 12.89 33.57 -4.10
C PRO A 506 12.68 33.75 -5.62
N ILE A 507 12.25 34.95 -6.01
CA ILE A 507 12.19 35.38 -7.42
C ILE A 507 13.58 35.86 -7.83
N LEU A 508 14.03 35.38 -8.98
CA LEU A 508 15.30 35.72 -9.60
C LEU A 508 15.17 36.95 -10.49
N ASP A 509 16.31 37.49 -10.92
CA ASP A 509 16.42 38.64 -11.82
C ASP A 509 15.69 38.44 -13.16
N ASN A 510 15.62 37.20 -13.64
CA ASN A 510 14.91 36.83 -14.87
C ASN A 510 13.39 36.64 -14.70
N GLY A 511 12.84 36.86 -13.49
CA GLY A 511 11.42 36.76 -13.19
C GLY A 511 10.91 35.35 -12.85
N TYR A 512 11.73 34.30 -12.99
CA TYR A 512 11.42 32.96 -12.51
C TYR A 512 11.69 32.86 -11.00
N ASN A 513 10.94 32.01 -10.30
CA ASN A 513 11.34 31.60 -8.95
C ASN A 513 12.42 30.50 -9.00
N GLU A 514 13.18 30.33 -7.91
CA GLU A 514 14.21 29.29 -7.84
C GLU A 514 13.67 27.87 -8.04
N GLU A 515 12.42 27.60 -7.68
CA GLU A 515 11.80 26.28 -7.83
C GLU A 515 11.62 25.91 -9.30
N GLU A 516 11.20 26.85 -10.14
CA GLU A 516 11.10 26.68 -11.58
C GLU A 516 12.48 26.41 -12.19
N MET A 517 13.49 27.16 -11.76
CA MET A 517 14.85 26.99 -12.26
C MET A 517 15.51 25.68 -11.82
N LYS A 518 15.07 25.06 -10.71
CA LYS A 518 15.51 23.71 -10.34
C LYS A 518 15.06 22.69 -11.38
N LEU A 519 13.78 22.69 -11.75
CA LEU A 519 13.25 21.77 -12.76
C LEU A 519 14.03 21.89 -14.08
N VAL A 520 14.30 23.11 -14.53
CA VAL A 520 15.09 23.38 -15.75
C VAL A 520 16.52 22.83 -15.64
N LYS A 521 17.25 23.19 -14.59
CA LYS A 521 18.69 22.84 -14.45
C LYS A 521 18.88 21.35 -14.17
N GLU A 522 18.06 20.78 -13.29
CA GLU A 522 18.16 19.38 -12.90
C GLU A 522 17.78 18.46 -14.06
N THR A 523 16.75 18.79 -14.85
CA THR A 523 16.40 18.01 -16.05
C THR A 523 17.56 17.91 -17.03
N ARG A 524 18.23 19.03 -17.32
CA ARG A 524 19.40 19.06 -18.22
C ARG A 524 20.55 18.20 -17.70
N LYS A 525 20.82 18.25 -16.40
CA LYS A 525 21.87 17.44 -15.76
C LYS A 525 21.52 15.95 -15.77
N ILE A 526 20.27 15.59 -15.44
CA ILE A 526 19.80 14.21 -15.35
C ILE A 526 19.79 13.54 -16.72
N TRP A 527 19.30 14.21 -17.76
CA TRP A 527 19.31 13.70 -19.15
C TRP A 527 20.66 13.88 -19.85
N ASN A 528 21.62 14.57 -19.22
CA ASN A 528 22.88 14.96 -19.85
C ASN A 528 22.65 15.65 -21.22
N ASP A 529 21.64 16.53 -21.29
CA ASP A 529 21.25 17.25 -22.49
C ASP A 529 21.08 18.74 -22.14
N THR A 530 22.02 19.58 -22.58
CA THR A 530 21.97 21.03 -22.33
C THR A 530 21.03 21.77 -23.28
N GLU A 531 20.70 21.17 -24.42
CA GLU A 531 19.95 21.79 -25.51
C GLU A 531 18.43 21.65 -25.33
N VAL A 532 17.98 20.72 -24.47
CA VAL A 532 16.56 20.58 -24.17
C VAL A 532 15.97 21.88 -23.61
N LYS A 533 14.84 22.30 -24.21
CA LYS A 533 14.16 23.55 -23.87
C LYS A 533 13.10 23.27 -22.81
N VAL A 534 13.43 23.58 -21.55
CA VAL A 534 12.51 23.39 -20.42
C VAL A 534 12.08 24.75 -19.89
N THR A 535 10.79 24.91 -19.62
CA THR A 535 10.22 26.04 -18.87
C THR A 535 9.17 25.51 -17.90
N ALA A 536 9.08 26.13 -16.73
CA ALA A 536 8.15 25.74 -15.69
C ALA A 536 7.48 26.95 -15.05
N THR A 537 6.26 26.76 -14.57
CA THR A 537 5.57 27.68 -13.66
C THR A 537 5.18 26.89 -12.43
N CYS A 538 5.67 27.32 -11.26
CA CYS A 538 5.45 26.59 -10.01
C CYS A 538 4.45 27.30 -9.11
N ILE A 539 3.28 26.67 -8.91
CA ILE A 539 2.18 27.21 -8.11
C ILE A 539 1.94 26.32 -6.90
N ARG A 540 1.77 26.96 -5.73
CA ARG A 540 1.35 26.28 -4.50
C ARG A 540 -0.18 26.20 -4.48
N VAL A 541 -0.71 25.02 -4.16
CA VAL A 541 -2.15 24.71 -4.16
C VAL A 541 -2.57 24.07 -2.84
N PRO A 542 -3.83 24.23 -2.36
CA PRO A 542 -4.27 23.79 -1.05
C PRO A 542 -4.50 22.26 -1.01
N VAL A 543 -3.42 21.53 -1.21
CA VAL A 543 -3.31 20.06 -1.21
C VAL A 543 -2.24 19.68 -0.20
N MET A 544 -2.50 18.62 0.57
CA MET A 544 -1.66 18.29 1.72
C MET A 544 -0.27 17.80 1.33
N ARG A 545 -0.18 16.81 0.44
CA ARG A 545 1.03 15.96 0.35
C ARG A 545 1.56 15.66 -1.06
N ALA A 546 0.68 15.49 -2.04
CA ALA A 546 1.09 15.10 -3.39
C ALA A 546 1.10 16.27 -4.36
N HIS A 547 2.07 16.28 -5.27
CA HIS A 547 2.14 17.25 -6.36
C HIS A 547 1.35 16.74 -7.56
N ALA A 548 0.82 17.68 -8.34
CA ALA A 548 0.32 17.40 -9.67
C ALA A 548 0.99 18.34 -10.69
N GLU A 549 1.14 17.89 -11.93
CA GLU A 549 1.86 18.61 -12.97
C GLU A 549 1.17 18.42 -14.30
N SER A 550 0.81 19.54 -14.94
CA SER A 550 0.42 19.55 -16.34
C SER A 550 1.68 19.70 -17.18
N VAL A 551 1.98 18.71 -18.02
CA VAL A 551 3.19 18.66 -18.82
C VAL A 551 2.81 18.64 -20.29
N ASN A 552 3.31 19.62 -21.05
CA ASN A 552 3.23 19.67 -22.50
C ASN A 552 4.62 19.40 -23.09
N LEU A 553 4.67 18.44 -24.02
CA LEU A 553 5.89 17.95 -24.64
C LEU A 553 5.87 18.23 -26.14
N GLN A 554 7.03 18.56 -26.68
CA GLN A 554 7.33 18.54 -28.10
C GLN A 554 8.49 17.58 -28.35
N PHE A 555 8.32 16.67 -29.31
CA PHE A 555 9.29 15.64 -29.64
C PHE A 555 10.05 15.92 -30.93
N GLU A 556 11.18 15.24 -31.08
CA GLU A 556 11.97 15.24 -32.30
C GLU A 556 11.35 14.40 -33.41
N ASN A 557 10.79 13.24 -33.04
CA ASN A 557 10.09 12.31 -33.92
C ASN A 557 8.63 12.19 -33.48
N PRO A 558 7.69 11.90 -34.41
CA PRO A 558 6.29 11.68 -34.06
C PRO A 558 6.12 10.60 -32.98
N LEU A 559 5.24 10.84 -32.02
CA LEU A 559 4.84 9.87 -31.00
C LEU A 559 3.33 9.90 -30.86
N ASP A 560 2.66 8.82 -31.28
CA ASP A 560 1.22 8.70 -31.12
C ASP A 560 0.83 8.32 -29.68
N GLU A 561 -0.43 8.59 -29.34
CA GLU A 561 -0.96 8.40 -27.99
C GLU A 561 -0.94 6.94 -27.52
N ASN A 562 -1.23 5.98 -28.41
CA ASN A 562 -1.27 4.56 -28.04
C ASN A 562 0.14 4.06 -27.71
N THR A 563 1.12 4.44 -28.53
CA THR A 563 2.53 4.14 -28.26
C THR A 563 3.00 4.77 -26.95
N ALA A 564 2.65 6.04 -26.69
CA ALA A 564 2.96 6.70 -25.42
C ALA A 564 2.39 5.95 -24.20
N ARG A 565 1.12 5.51 -24.28
CA ARG A 565 0.48 4.69 -23.22
C ARG A 565 1.23 3.38 -22.97
N GLU A 566 1.62 2.68 -24.03
CA GLU A 566 2.35 1.41 -23.91
C GLU A 566 3.75 1.57 -23.31
N ILE A 567 4.43 2.68 -23.60
CA ILE A 567 5.71 3.03 -22.97
C ILE A 567 5.51 3.28 -21.48
N LEU A 568 4.56 4.15 -21.12
CA LEU A 568 4.29 4.53 -19.72
C LEU A 568 3.82 3.34 -18.89
N LYS A 569 3.02 2.43 -19.45
CA LYS A 569 2.55 1.22 -18.77
C LYS A 569 3.67 0.25 -18.40
N LYS A 570 4.79 0.29 -19.11
CA LYS A 570 5.97 -0.56 -18.88
C LYS A 570 7.04 0.14 -18.03
N ALA A 571 6.92 1.45 -17.81
CA ALA A 571 7.90 2.21 -17.05
C ALA A 571 7.85 1.84 -15.56
N PRO A 572 8.99 1.50 -14.93
CA PRO A 572 9.04 1.17 -13.51
C PRO A 572 8.66 2.38 -12.65
N GLY A 573 7.88 2.16 -11.60
CA GLY A 573 7.43 3.23 -10.69
C GLY A 573 6.40 4.19 -11.30
N VAL A 574 5.80 3.84 -12.44
CA VAL A 574 4.74 4.61 -13.12
C VAL A 574 3.51 3.73 -13.33
N TYR A 575 2.32 4.29 -13.09
CA TYR A 575 1.06 3.65 -13.44
C TYR A 575 0.08 4.62 -14.08
N ILE A 576 -0.86 4.10 -14.87
CA ILE A 576 -1.80 4.92 -15.65
C ILE A 576 -3.16 4.96 -14.98
N ILE A 577 -3.70 6.16 -14.79
CA ILE A 577 -5.13 6.42 -14.51
C ILE A 577 -5.63 7.30 -15.65
N ASP A 578 -6.24 6.72 -16.69
CA ASP A 578 -6.60 7.49 -17.87
C ASP A 578 -7.82 6.90 -18.60
N ASP A 579 -9.00 7.12 -18.02
CA ASP A 579 -10.28 6.72 -18.62
C ASP A 579 -11.10 7.96 -19.00
N ARG A 580 -11.13 8.22 -20.31
CA ARG A 580 -11.87 9.35 -20.89
C ARG A 580 -13.39 9.17 -20.81
N ALA A 581 -13.89 7.95 -20.90
CA ALA A 581 -15.33 7.70 -20.94
C ALA A 581 -15.97 7.97 -19.57
N SER A 582 -15.27 7.62 -18.50
CA SER A 582 -15.71 7.90 -17.12
C SER A 582 -15.17 9.21 -16.54
N ASN A 583 -14.35 9.96 -17.29
CA ASN A 583 -13.66 11.17 -16.82
C ASN A 583 -12.79 10.92 -15.57
N THR A 584 -12.10 9.77 -15.54
CA THR A 584 -11.25 9.34 -14.42
C THR A 584 -9.77 9.52 -14.76
N PHE A 585 -9.10 10.38 -14.00
CA PHE A 585 -7.69 10.78 -14.19
C PHE A 585 -6.98 10.89 -12.84
N PRO A 586 -5.65 10.98 -12.79
CA PRO A 586 -4.92 11.02 -11.53
C PRO A 586 -5.29 12.25 -10.72
N THR A 587 -5.41 12.07 -9.41
CA THR A 587 -5.52 13.16 -8.45
C THR A 587 -4.43 13.05 -7.38
N PRO A 588 -4.10 14.14 -6.67
CA PRO A 588 -3.20 14.08 -5.52
C PRO A 588 -3.64 13.09 -4.43
N LEU A 589 -4.95 12.86 -4.27
CA LEU A 589 -5.48 11.88 -3.30
C LEU A 589 -5.14 10.45 -3.70
N ASP A 590 -5.18 10.13 -5.01
CA ASP A 590 -4.91 8.79 -5.51
C ASP A 590 -3.46 8.35 -5.28
N VAL A 591 -2.52 9.29 -5.18
CA VAL A 591 -1.07 9.01 -5.09
C VAL A 591 -0.48 9.26 -3.71
N SER A 592 -1.22 9.91 -2.81
CA SER A 592 -0.72 10.21 -1.46
C SER A 592 -0.37 8.92 -0.69
N ASN A 593 0.80 8.91 -0.07
CA ASN A 593 1.45 7.79 0.63
C ASN A 593 1.75 6.57 -0.26
N LYS A 594 1.83 6.74 -1.59
CA LYS A 594 2.21 5.67 -2.52
C LYS A 594 3.62 5.89 -3.09
N ASP A 595 4.22 4.78 -3.50
CA ASP A 595 5.56 4.74 -4.10
C ASP A 595 5.54 5.23 -5.56
N ASP A 596 4.50 4.89 -6.30
CA ASP A 596 4.46 5.08 -7.76
C ASP A 596 3.86 6.44 -8.17
N VAL A 597 4.33 6.95 -9.30
CA VAL A 597 3.79 8.15 -9.97
C VAL A 597 2.64 7.77 -10.88
N ALA A 598 1.51 8.47 -10.77
CA ALA A 598 0.36 8.28 -11.64
C ALA A 598 0.41 9.22 -12.85
N VAL A 599 0.11 8.70 -14.03
CA VAL A 599 0.03 9.47 -15.27
C VAL A 599 -1.34 9.28 -15.92
N GLY A 600 -1.90 10.36 -16.44
CA GLY A 600 -3.14 10.35 -17.19
C GLY A 600 -3.30 11.59 -18.04
N ARG A 601 -4.52 11.83 -18.51
CA ARG A 601 -4.83 12.88 -19.50
C ARG A 601 -3.93 12.81 -20.72
N ILE A 602 -3.46 11.61 -21.08
CA ILE A 602 -2.49 11.37 -22.14
C ILE A 602 -3.22 11.62 -23.46
N ARG A 603 -2.77 12.62 -24.22
CA ARG A 603 -3.41 13.01 -25.47
C ARG A 603 -2.44 13.77 -26.37
N ARG A 604 -2.67 13.67 -27.67
CA ARG A 604 -1.99 14.54 -28.65
C ARG A 604 -2.27 16.01 -28.36
N ASP A 605 -1.24 16.85 -28.43
CA ASP A 605 -1.38 18.30 -28.44
C ASP A 605 -1.95 18.74 -29.80
N VAL A 606 -3.13 19.35 -29.79
CA VAL A 606 -3.83 19.79 -31.00
C VAL A 606 -3.19 21.02 -31.66
N SER A 607 -2.33 21.75 -30.94
CA SER A 607 -1.61 22.91 -31.48
C SER A 607 -0.34 22.53 -32.24
N GLN A 608 0.04 21.24 -32.23
CA GLN A 608 1.19 20.71 -32.94
C GLN A 608 0.74 19.67 -34.00
N ASP A 609 1.20 19.87 -35.22
CA ASP A 609 0.95 18.94 -36.32
C ASP A 609 1.75 17.63 -36.15
N GLY A 610 1.41 16.59 -36.94
CA GLY A 610 2.27 15.43 -37.16
C GLY A 610 2.58 14.54 -35.95
N ASN A 611 1.73 14.53 -34.91
CA ASN A 611 1.99 13.80 -33.64
C ASN A 611 3.31 14.18 -32.97
N PHE A 612 3.80 15.39 -33.18
CA PHE A 612 5.03 15.87 -32.52
C PHE A 612 4.78 16.41 -31.10
N GLY A 613 3.51 16.60 -30.71
CA GLY A 613 3.15 17.14 -29.40
C GLY A 613 2.26 16.20 -28.57
N LEU A 614 2.51 16.15 -27.26
CA LEU A 614 1.75 15.35 -26.30
C LEU A 614 1.54 16.12 -24.99
N ASP A 615 0.31 16.08 -24.48
CA ASP A 615 -0.03 16.52 -23.14
C ASP A 615 -0.20 15.32 -22.21
N ILE A 616 0.35 15.42 -21.00
CA ILE A 616 0.12 14.48 -19.90
C ILE A 616 -0.15 15.24 -18.60
N PHE A 617 -0.86 14.58 -17.68
CA PHE A 617 -1.06 15.04 -16.31
C PHE A 617 -0.46 14.01 -15.35
N VAL A 618 0.44 14.46 -14.49
CA VAL A 618 1.27 13.62 -13.64
C VAL A 618 0.96 13.94 -12.18
N CYS A 619 0.82 12.92 -11.34
CA CYS A 619 0.68 13.10 -9.89
C CYS A 619 1.65 12.17 -9.15
N GLY A 620 2.30 12.68 -8.10
CA GLY A 620 3.18 11.87 -7.25
C GLY A 620 3.25 12.40 -5.82
N ASP A 621 3.49 11.50 -4.87
CA ASP A 621 3.74 11.88 -3.47
C ASP A 621 5.10 12.56 -3.33
N GLN A 622 5.10 13.83 -2.91
CA GLN A 622 6.32 14.62 -2.84
C GLN A 622 7.25 14.20 -1.69
N ILE A 623 6.71 13.81 -0.53
CA ILE A 623 7.55 13.44 0.62
C ILE A 623 8.11 12.02 0.39
N ARG A 624 7.35 11.15 -0.27
CA ARG A 624 7.71 9.77 -0.55
C ARG A 624 8.53 9.67 -1.84
N LYS A 625 7.92 9.45 -3.02
CA LYS A 625 8.70 9.31 -4.27
C LYS A 625 9.52 10.54 -4.60
N GLY A 626 8.97 11.74 -4.37
CA GLY A 626 9.68 13.00 -4.60
C GLY A 626 10.83 13.30 -3.63
N ALA A 627 11.07 12.48 -2.60
CA ALA A 627 12.17 12.70 -1.67
C ALA A 627 12.67 11.38 -1.06
N ALA A 628 11.94 10.84 -0.07
CA ALA A 628 12.44 9.75 0.77
C ALA A 628 12.69 8.45 0.02
N LEU A 629 11.73 8.02 -0.82
CA LEU A 629 11.83 6.78 -1.58
C LEU A 629 12.95 6.86 -2.62
N ASN A 630 13.08 7.98 -3.33
CA ASN A 630 14.15 8.12 -4.31
C ASN A 630 15.54 8.03 -3.64
N ALA A 631 15.74 8.69 -2.51
CA ALA A 631 17.00 8.64 -1.78
C ALA A 631 17.28 7.26 -1.14
N VAL A 632 16.26 6.54 -0.67
CA VAL A 632 16.44 5.14 -0.21
C VAL A 632 16.77 4.22 -1.39
N GLN A 633 16.14 4.39 -2.55
CA GLN A 633 16.49 3.62 -3.75
C GLN A 633 17.92 3.92 -4.25
N ILE A 634 18.39 5.16 -4.14
CA ILE A 634 19.82 5.49 -4.37
C ILE A 634 20.69 4.70 -3.39
N ALA A 635 20.33 4.66 -2.10
CA ALA A 635 21.06 3.88 -1.12
C ALA A 635 21.04 2.37 -1.41
N GLU A 636 19.94 1.84 -1.95
CA GLU A 636 19.85 0.43 -2.36
C GLU A 636 20.80 0.10 -3.52
N MET A 637 21.04 1.05 -4.43
CA MET A 637 22.02 0.88 -5.52
C MET A 637 23.48 0.83 -5.03
N LEU A 638 23.75 1.27 -3.80
CA LEU A 638 25.10 1.23 -3.20
C LEU A 638 25.48 -0.15 -2.67
N LEU A 639 24.49 -1.02 -2.44
CA LEU A 639 24.65 -2.41 -2.03
C LEU A 639 25.11 -3.25 -3.24
#